data_AF-A0A0F9N5P2-F1
#
_entry.id   AF-A0A0F9N5P2-F1
#
_cell.length_a   1.000
_cell.length_b   1.000
_cell.length_c   1.000
_cell.angle_alpha   90.00
_cell.angle_beta   90.00
_cell.angle_gamma   90.00
#
_symmetry.space_group_name_H-M   'P 1'
#
loop_
_entity.id
_entity.type
_entity.pdbx_description
1 polymer ?
#
loop_
_entity_poly.entity_id
_entity_poly.type
_entity_poly.pdbx_seq_one_letter_code
_entity_poly.pdbx_strand_id
1 'polypeptide(L)'
;MTTRYQESQIEDVARILAKEGSGSTFGPVRNIARDFANLFAADNPPTCSHCDKRRGIGTVCPSPCGEHHFEGGFNRTDFLAACGLESEG
;
A
#
# COMPACT_ATOMS: atom_id res chain seq x y z
N MET A 1 18.32 -1.39 -20.33
CA MET A 1 16.94 -0.89 -20.28
C MET A 1 16.46 -1.14 -18.86
N THR A 2 16.42 -0.12 -18.01
CA THR A 2 15.81 -0.26 -16.68
C THR A 2 14.32 -0.09 -16.87
N THR A 3 13.55 -1.16 -16.70
CA THR A 3 12.10 -1.06 -16.69
C THR A 3 11.69 -0.19 -15.50
N ARG A 4 10.76 0.76 -15.71
CA ARG A 4 10.24 1.61 -14.62
C ARG A 4 9.61 0.78 -13.49
N TYR A 5 9.16 -0.42 -13.81
CA TYR A 5 8.54 -1.38 -12.91
C TYR A 5 9.32 -2.69 -12.92
N GLN A 6 9.45 -3.33 -11.76
CA GLN A 6 10.01 -4.68 -11.66
C GLN A 6 8.97 -5.73 -12.11
N GLU A 7 9.45 -6.90 -12.55
CA GLU A 7 8.60 -8.02 -12.97
C GLU A 7 7.62 -8.43 -11.87
N SER A 8 8.10 -8.54 -10.63
CA SER A 8 7.27 -8.85 -9.46
C SER A 8 6.08 -7.89 -9.28
N GLN A 9 6.31 -6.59 -9.51
CA GLN A 9 5.24 -5.59 -9.40
C GLN A 9 4.19 -5.76 -10.49
N ILE A 10 4.63 -6.13 -11.71
CA ILE A 10 3.73 -6.41 -12.84
C ILE A 10 2.90 -7.67 -12.55
N GLU A 11 3.52 -8.71 -11.98
CA GLU A 11 2.84 -9.95 -11.59
C GLU A 11 1.79 -9.71 -10.50
N ASP A 12 2.09 -8.88 -9.49
CA ASP A 12 1.14 -8.57 -8.42
C ASP A 12 -0.07 -7.80 -8.94
N VAL A 13 0.13 -6.85 -9.85
CA VAL A 13 -0.96 -6.16 -10.56
C VAL A 13 -1.81 -7.15 -11.36
N ALA A 14 -1.17 -8.04 -12.13
CA ALA A 14 -1.87 -9.04 -12.94
C ALA A 14 -2.71 -9.98 -12.07
N ARG A 15 -2.20 -10.37 -10.90
CA ARG A 15 -2.91 -11.22 -9.93
C ARG A 15 -4.17 -10.55 -9.40
N ILE A 16 -4.10 -9.26 -9.05
CA ILE A 16 -5.27 -8.47 -8.59
C ILE A 16 -6.34 -8.42 -9.69
N LEU A 17 -5.93 -8.13 -10.94
CA LEU A 17 -6.85 -8.06 -12.07
C LEU A 17 -7.48 -9.41 -12.39
N ALA A 18 -6.72 -10.51 -12.36
CA ALA A 18 -7.23 -11.86 -12.62
C ALA A 18 -8.23 -12.30 -11.54
N LYS A 19 -7.94 -12.02 -10.26
CA LYS A 19 -8.83 -12.31 -9.13
C LYS A 19 -10.19 -11.63 -9.30
N GLU A 20 -10.20 -10.34 -9.62
CA GLU A 20 -11.45 -9.56 -9.68
C GLU A 20 -12.17 -9.67 -11.05
N GLY A 21 -11.45 -10.04 -12.12
CA GLY A 21 -12.03 -10.25 -13.46
C GLY A 21 -12.75 -11.59 -13.65
N SER A 22 -12.54 -12.56 -12.76
CA SER A 22 -13.04 -13.94 -12.93
C SER A 22 -14.52 -14.15 -12.54
N GLY A 23 -15.20 -13.15 -11.97
CA GLY A 23 -16.50 -13.36 -11.31
C GLY A 23 -17.71 -12.58 -11.80
N SER A 24 -17.55 -11.47 -12.54
CA SER A 24 -18.67 -10.64 -13.01
C SER A 24 -18.13 -9.54 -13.92
N THR A 25 -19.01 -8.98 -14.76
CA THR A 25 -18.71 -8.05 -15.85
C THR A 25 -17.82 -6.87 -15.46
N PHE A 26 -17.75 -6.51 -14.18
CA PHE A 26 -16.65 -5.78 -13.55
C PHE A 26 -16.64 -6.25 -12.09
N GLY A 27 -15.60 -6.93 -11.61
CA GLY A 27 -15.36 -6.95 -10.17
C GLY A 27 -15.48 -5.51 -9.66
N PRO A 28 -16.23 -5.25 -8.56
CA PRO A 28 -16.60 -3.88 -8.22
C PRO A 28 -15.29 -3.09 -8.11
N VAL A 29 -15.16 -2.00 -8.87
CA VAL A 29 -13.95 -1.15 -8.93
C VAL A 29 -13.41 -0.83 -7.53
N ARG A 30 -14.30 -0.80 -6.54
CA ARG A 30 -14.02 -0.78 -5.10
C ARG A 30 -13.00 -1.82 -4.61
N ASN A 31 -13.15 -3.09 -4.97
CA ASN A 31 -12.24 -4.16 -4.56
C ASN A 31 -10.87 -4.02 -5.21
N ILE A 32 -10.84 -3.75 -6.51
CA ILE A 32 -9.60 -3.52 -7.27
C ILE A 32 -8.82 -2.34 -6.67
N ALA A 33 -9.51 -1.22 -6.42
CA ALA A 33 -8.89 -0.04 -5.81
C ALA A 33 -8.38 -0.33 -4.39
N ARG A 34 -9.11 -1.12 -3.58
CA ARG A 34 -8.65 -1.55 -2.25
C ARG A 34 -7.41 -2.43 -2.32
N ASP A 35 -7.40 -3.40 -3.22
CA ASP A 35 -6.26 -4.31 -3.40
C ASP A 35 -5.02 -3.53 -3.90
N PHE A 36 -5.18 -2.59 -4.83
CA PHE A 36 -4.10 -1.68 -5.22
C PHE A 36 -3.62 -0.79 -4.09
N ALA A 37 -4.54 -0.20 -3.30
CA ALA A 37 -4.15 0.67 -2.20
C ALA A 37 -3.35 -0.11 -1.13
N ASN A 38 -3.67 -1.39 -0.92
CA ASN A 38 -2.90 -2.27 -0.04
C ASN A 38 -1.53 -2.62 -0.65
N LEU A 39 -1.47 -2.95 -1.95
CA LEU A 39 -0.22 -3.24 -2.65
C LEU A 39 0.75 -2.04 -2.59
N PHE A 40 0.26 -0.83 -2.88
CA PHE A 40 1.08 0.38 -2.85
C PHE A 40 1.53 0.74 -1.43
N ALA A 41 0.70 0.50 -0.40
CA ALA A 41 1.10 0.66 1.00
C ALA A 41 2.17 -0.35 1.43
N ALA A 42 2.15 -1.57 0.88
CA ALA A 42 3.17 -2.59 1.15
C ALA A 42 4.51 -2.26 0.47
N ASP A 43 4.47 -1.75 -0.77
CA ASP A 43 5.66 -1.36 -1.54
C ASP A 43 6.29 -0.07 -1.00
N ASN A 44 5.48 0.86 -0.50
CA ASN A 44 5.92 2.14 0.05
C ASN A 44 5.42 2.33 1.49
N PRO A 45 5.96 1.57 2.46
CA PRO A 45 5.53 1.67 3.84
C PRO A 45 6.10 2.94 4.50
N PRO A 46 5.39 3.51 5.49
CA PRO A 46 5.94 4.61 6.26
C PRO A 46 7.15 4.17 7.08
N THR A 47 8.13 5.06 7.20
CA THR A 47 9.40 4.82 7.90
C THR A 47 9.53 5.70 9.13
N CYS A 48 10.17 5.19 10.17
CA CYS A 48 10.45 5.96 11.36
C CYS A 48 11.47 7.06 11.06
N SER A 49 11.14 8.32 11.33
CA SER A 49 12.03 9.47 11.08
C SER A 49 13.32 9.46 11.90
N HIS A 50 13.39 8.61 12.94
CA HIS A 50 14.55 8.51 13.82
C HIS A 50 15.48 7.32 13.57
N CYS A 51 14.99 6.24 12.96
CA CYS A 51 15.77 5.00 12.83
C CYS A 51 15.51 4.21 11.54
N ASP A 52 14.79 4.82 10.60
CA ASP A 52 14.45 4.27 9.27
C ASP A 52 13.71 2.92 9.30
N LYS A 53 13.28 2.46 10.47
CA LYS A 53 12.51 1.23 10.59
C LYS A 53 11.13 1.41 9.97
N ARG A 54 10.71 0.40 9.20
CA ARG A 54 9.37 0.31 8.62
C ARG A 54 8.35 -0.06 9.68
N ARG A 55 7.14 0.49 9.56
CA ARG A 55 6.01 0.16 10.44
C ARG A 55 5.71 -1.35 10.39
N GLY A 56 5.55 -1.98 11.55
CA GLY A 56 5.26 -3.42 11.68
C GLY A 56 6.44 -4.30 12.13
N ILE A 57 7.68 -3.77 12.16
CA ILE A 57 8.85 -4.50 12.67
C ILE A 57 9.05 -4.18 14.16
N GLY A 58 8.51 -5.05 15.02
CA GLY A 58 8.32 -4.86 16.47
C GLY A 58 9.59 -4.75 17.32
N THR A 59 10.22 -3.58 17.30
CA THR A 59 11.31 -3.24 18.21
C THR A 59 11.09 -1.83 18.75
N VAL A 60 11.65 -1.50 19.92
CA VAL A 60 11.61 -0.13 20.46
C VAL A 60 12.46 0.79 19.58
N CYS A 61 12.05 2.05 19.42
CA CYS A 61 12.84 3.02 18.67
C CYS A 61 14.07 3.42 19.52
N PRO A 62 15.30 3.48 18.95
CA PRO A 62 16.46 3.98 19.67
C PRO A 62 16.40 5.49 19.94
N SER A 63 15.33 6.18 19.50
CA SER A 63 15.07 7.58 19.81
C SER A 63 14.95 7.83 21.32
N PRO A 64 15.33 9.02 21.82
CA PRO A 64 15.16 9.37 23.23
C PRO A 64 13.72 9.23 23.75
N CYS A 65 12.71 9.33 22.88
CA CYS A 65 11.31 9.12 23.26
C CYS A 65 10.89 7.63 23.33
N GLY A 66 11.72 6.70 22.85
CA GLY A 66 11.44 5.26 22.82
C GLY A 66 10.37 4.81 21.81
N GLU A 67 9.56 5.75 21.30
CA GLU A 67 8.47 5.48 20.37
C GLU A 67 8.87 5.73 18.91
N HIS A 68 8.27 4.98 17.99
CA HIS A 68 8.48 5.20 16.56
C HIS A 68 7.57 6.30 16.03
N HIS A 69 8.17 7.33 15.45
CA HIS A 69 7.44 8.34 14.70
C HIS A 69 7.49 7.99 13.20
N PHE A 70 6.46 7.30 12.71
CA PHE A 70 6.37 6.90 11.31
C PHE A 70 5.85 8.04 10.44
N GLU A 71 6.63 8.42 9.43
CA GLU A 71 6.32 9.46 8.46
C GLU A 71 6.42 8.93 7.02
N GLY A 72 5.83 9.67 6.08
CA GLY A 72 5.85 9.33 4.65
C GLY A 72 5.04 8.09 4.29
N GLY A 73 5.47 7.39 3.24
CA GLY A 73 4.79 6.22 2.70
C GLY A 73 3.60 6.55 1.79
N PHE A 74 2.95 5.52 1.27
CA PHE A 74 1.76 5.66 0.43
C PHE A 74 0.52 5.92 1.30
N ASN A 75 -0.18 7.02 1.01
CA ASN A 75 -1.43 7.34 1.69
C ASN A 75 -2.61 6.56 1.07
N ARG A 76 -2.92 5.42 1.69
CA ARG A 76 -4.05 4.57 1.32
C ARG A 76 -5.37 5.32 1.30
N THR A 77 -5.60 6.22 2.27
CA THR A 77 -6.86 6.94 2.42
C THR A 77 -7.06 7.93 1.28
N ASP A 78 -6.03 8.72 0.96
CA ASP A 78 -6.10 9.71 -0.13
C ASP A 78 -6.32 9.02 -1.48
N PHE A 79 -5.66 7.88 -1.72
CA PHE A 79 -5.85 7.11 -2.94
C PHE A 79 -7.29 6.60 -3.07
N LEU A 80 -7.85 6.00 -2.01
CA LEU A 80 -9.22 5.50 -2.04
C LEU A 80 -10.24 6.64 -2.20
N ALA A 81 -10.01 7.77 -1.55
CA ALA A 81 -10.82 8.97 -1.74
C ALA A 81 -10.77 9.46 -3.21
N ALA A 82 -9.59 9.48 -3.83
CA ALA A 82 -9.44 9.81 -5.25
C ALA A 82 -10.13 8.81 -6.17
N CYS A 83 -10.30 7.55 -5.75
CA CYS A 83 -11.11 6.54 -6.44
C CYS A 83 -12.63 6.69 -6.19
N GLY A 84 -13.08 7.72 -5.45
CA GLY A 84 -14.49 7.90 -5.07
C GLY A 84 -14.97 6.91 -4.00
N LEU A 85 -14.04 6.28 -3.29
CA LEU A 85 -14.31 5.31 -2.22
C LEU A 85 -14.00 6.00 -0.90
N GLU A 86 -14.91 6.86 -0.46
CA GLU A 86 -14.79 7.46 0.86
C GLU A 86 -14.70 6.36 1.92
N SER A 87 -13.93 6.65 2.96
CA SER A 87 -13.77 5.75 4.10
C SER A 87 -15.14 5.59 4.73
N GLU A 88 -15.84 4.48 4.48
CA GLU A 88 -16.84 4.01 5.44
C GLU A 88 -16.06 3.75 6.73
N GLY A 89 -16.08 4.73 7.62
CA GLY A 89 -15.53 4.66 8.97
C GLY A 89 -16.27 3.61 9.80
#